data_AF-A0A7C2P191-F1
#
_entry.id   AF-A0A7C2P191-F1
#
_cell.length_a   1.000
_cell.length_b   1.000
_cell.length_c   1.000
_cell.angle_alpha   90.00
_cell.angle_beta   90.00
_cell.angle_gamma   90.00
#
_symmetry.space_group_name_H-M   'P 1'
#
loop_
_entity.id
_entity.type
_entity.pdbx_description
1 polymer ?
#
loop_
_entity_poly.entity_id
_entity_poly.type
_entity_poly.pdbx_seq_one_letter_code
_entity_poly.pdbx_strand_id
1 'polypeptide(L)'
;MRLSDIERKIVECFKNAESRDLSINEVAKLAGISRITASKYIEVLCARGILVHTRRIGKAKMFKIAPEYEKAKATAESKEEKPTIKVEFLKSFLKYRAGQTVLLEEDEAREYIKSGIAREKKV
;
A
#
# COMPACT_ATOMS: atom_id res chain seq x y z
N MET A 1 13.29 -4.62 -0.38
CA MET A 1 13.23 -5.36 -1.66
C MET A 1 12.44 -4.54 -2.66
N ARG A 2 12.94 -4.29 -3.87
CA ARG A 2 12.21 -3.51 -4.89
C ARG A 2 11.46 -4.46 -5.83
N LEU A 3 10.15 -4.33 -5.89
CA LEU A 3 9.31 -5.00 -6.90
C LEU A 3 9.39 -4.24 -8.22
N SER A 4 9.42 -4.96 -9.34
CA SER A 4 9.24 -4.37 -10.67
C SER A 4 7.78 -3.95 -10.88
N ASP A 5 7.50 -3.17 -11.93
CA ASP A 5 6.14 -2.72 -12.24
C ASP A 5 5.21 -3.88 -12.59
N ILE A 6 5.72 -4.92 -13.25
CA ILE A 6 4.95 -6.14 -13.55
C ILE A 6 4.67 -6.92 -12.27
N GLU A 7 5.67 -7.06 -11.40
CA GLU A 7 5.52 -7.74 -10.11
C GLU A 7 4.48 -7.04 -9.23
N ARG A 8 4.49 -5.70 -9.19
CA ARG A 8 3.48 -4.90 -8.48
C ARG A 8 2.08 -5.17 -8.99
N LYS A 9 1.86 -5.10 -10.31
CA LYS A 9 0.54 -5.39 -10.91
C LYS A 9 0.03 -6.79 -10.55
N ILE A 10 0.93 -7.79 -10.59
CA ILE A 10 0.57 -9.16 -10.24
C ILE A 10 0.16 -9.25 -8.77
N VAL A 11 0.95 -8.67 -7.85
CA VAL A 11 0.63 -8.67 -6.41
C VAL A 11 -0.68 -7.94 -6.13
N GLU A 12 -0.94 -6.81 -6.79
CA GLU A 12 -2.21 -6.08 -6.69
C GLU A 12 -3.41 -6.94 -7.11
N CYS A 13 -3.28 -7.76 -8.16
CA CYS A 13 -4.35 -8.68 -8.56
C CYS A 13 -4.71 -9.67 -7.45
N PHE A 14 -3.73 -10.20 -6.74
CA PHE A 14 -3.98 -11.12 -5.62
C PHE A 14 -4.52 -10.39 -4.39
N LYS A 15 -4.05 -9.16 -4.13
CA LYS A 15 -4.60 -8.32 -3.04
C LYS A 15 -6.08 -8.06 -3.26
N ASN A 16 -6.47 -7.61 -4.45
CA ASN A 16 -7.87 -7.32 -4.77
C ASN A 16 -8.76 -8.57 -4.78
N ALA A 17 -8.17 -9.76 -4.82
CA ALA A 17 -8.90 -11.02 -4.79
C ALA A 17 -9.14 -11.57 -3.38
N GLU A 18 -8.62 -10.91 -2.31
CA GLU A 18 -8.66 -11.13 -0.84
C GLU A 18 -9.01 -12.53 -0.28
N SER A 19 -10.02 -13.20 -0.80
CA SER A 19 -10.49 -14.54 -0.38
C SER A 19 -10.34 -15.64 -1.43
N ARG A 20 -9.81 -15.34 -2.63
CA ARG A 20 -9.77 -16.27 -3.76
C ARG A 20 -8.35 -16.51 -4.28
N ASP A 21 -8.02 -17.78 -4.46
CA ASP A 21 -6.85 -18.19 -5.23
C ASP A 21 -7.03 -17.84 -6.72
N LEU A 22 -5.98 -17.34 -7.36
CA LEU A 22 -5.99 -17.06 -8.80
C LEU A 22 -5.08 -18.03 -9.55
N SER A 23 -5.51 -18.42 -10.75
CA SER A 23 -4.68 -19.11 -11.72
C SER A 23 -3.83 -18.14 -12.53
N ILE A 24 -2.77 -18.66 -13.17
CA ILE A 24 -1.90 -17.88 -14.07
C ILE A 24 -2.73 -17.19 -15.18
N ASN A 25 -3.77 -17.86 -15.69
CA ASN A 25 -4.62 -17.30 -16.74
C ASN A 25 -5.48 -16.13 -16.24
N GLU A 26 -6.01 -16.24 -15.01
CA GLU A 26 -6.80 -15.15 -14.40
C GLU A 26 -5.90 -13.94 -14.12
N VAL A 27 -4.72 -14.17 -13.54
CA VAL A 27 -3.74 -13.10 -13.29
C VAL A 27 -3.33 -12.42 -14.60
N ALA A 28 -3.06 -13.19 -15.66
CA ALA A 28 -2.72 -12.62 -16.97
C ALA A 28 -3.82 -11.70 -17.51
N LYS A 29 -5.09 -12.11 -17.37
CA LYS A 29 -6.25 -11.30 -17.79
C LYS A 29 -6.41 -10.04 -16.92
N LEU A 30 -6.34 -10.18 -15.60
CA LEU A 30 -6.52 -9.06 -14.66
C LEU A 30 -5.39 -8.04 -14.76
N ALA A 31 -4.14 -8.49 -14.89
CA ALA A 31 -2.98 -7.61 -15.00
C ALA A 31 -2.75 -7.06 -16.42
N GLY A 32 -3.48 -7.56 -17.43
CA GLY A 32 -3.32 -7.16 -18.83
C GLY A 32 -1.96 -7.55 -19.41
N ILE A 33 -1.42 -8.71 -19.03
CA ILE A 33 -0.10 -9.20 -19.46
C ILE A 33 -0.20 -10.56 -20.16
N SER A 34 0.85 -10.93 -20.89
CA SER A 34 0.91 -12.24 -21.52
C SER A 34 0.93 -13.38 -20.48
N ARG A 35 0.34 -14.53 -20.82
CA ARG A 35 0.35 -15.72 -19.96
C ARG A 35 1.77 -16.20 -19.63
N ILE A 36 2.69 -16.10 -20.58
CA ILE A 36 4.10 -16.49 -20.39
C ILE A 36 4.77 -15.57 -19.37
N THR A 37 4.54 -14.26 -19.50
CA THR A 37 5.01 -13.24 -18.55
C THR A 37 4.45 -13.53 -17.16
N ALA A 38 3.13 -13.72 -17.04
CA ALA A 38 2.49 -14.04 -15.77
C ALA A 38 3.11 -15.29 -15.13
N SER A 39 3.29 -16.38 -15.89
CA SER A 39 3.89 -17.61 -15.39
C SER A 39 5.29 -17.39 -14.81
N LYS A 40 6.16 -16.70 -15.58
CA LYS A 40 7.55 -16.43 -15.16
C LYS A 40 7.60 -15.60 -13.87
N TYR A 41 6.83 -14.52 -13.82
CA TYR A 41 6.85 -13.62 -12.67
C TYR A 41 6.17 -14.24 -11.44
N ILE A 42 5.12 -15.03 -11.60
CA ILE A 42 4.50 -15.77 -10.49
C ILE A 42 5.50 -16.76 -9.88
N GLU A 43 6.28 -17.47 -10.69
CA GLU A 43 7.33 -18.37 -10.18
C GLU A 43 8.42 -17.61 -9.41
N VAL A 44 8.86 -16.45 -9.91
CA VAL A 44 9.82 -15.59 -9.21
C VAL A 44 9.24 -15.10 -7.87
N LEU A 45 7.98 -14.67 -7.85
CA LEU A 45 7.30 -14.23 -6.63
C LEU A 45 7.09 -15.37 -5.64
N CYS A 46 6.88 -16.60 -6.11
CA CYS A 46 6.83 -17.79 -5.26
C CYS A 46 8.20 -18.10 -4.64
N ALA A 47 9.27 -18.06 -5.44
CA ALA A 47 10.64 -18.28 -4.95
C ALA A 47 11.06 -17.24 -3.90
N ARG A 48 10.49 -16.03 -3.97
CA ARG A 48 10.71 -14.94 -3.02
C ARG A 48 9.81 -15.03 -1.77
N GLY A 49 8.92 -16.03 -1.69
CA GLY A 49 7.99 -16.19 -0.58
C GLY A 49 6.88 -15.14 -0.52
N ILE A 50 6.62 -14.43 -1.62
CA ILE A 50 5.55 -13.41 -1.70
C ILE A 50 4.23 -14.08 -2.07
N LEU A 51 4.29 -15.05 -2.98
CA LEU A 51 3.15 -15.88 -3.37
C LEU A 51 3.41 -17.32 -2.95
N VAL A 52 2.34 -18.08 -2.76
CA VAL A 52 2.42 -19.52 -2.51
C VAL A 52 1.46 -20.26 -3.44
N HIS A 53 1.91 -21.41 -3.93
CA HIS A 53 1.05 -22.34 -4.64
C HIS A 53 0.15 -23.04 -3.63
N THR A 54 -1.17 -22.95 -3.81
CA THR A 54 -2.15 -23.52 -2.88
C THR A 54 -2.56 -24.91 -3.30
N ARG A 55 -3.18 -25.01 -4.47
CA ARG A 55 -3.84 -26.22 -4.98
C ARG A 55 -3.83 -26.25 -6.49
N ARG A 56 -4.26 -27.38 -7.05
CA ARG A 56 -4.55 -27.53 -8.48
C ARG A 56 -6.04 -27.74 -8.68
N ILE A 57 -6.62 -27.05 -9.66
CA ILE A 57 -8.00 -27.26 -10.12
C ILE A 57 -7.92 -27.74 -11.57
N GLY A 58 -8.13 -29.04 -11.77
CA GLY A 58 -7.81 -29.69 -13.04
C GLY A 58 -6.34 -29.52 -13.41
N LYS A 59 -6.08 -28.94 -14.59
CA LYS A 59 -4.71 -28.64 -15.07
C LYS A 59 -4.18 -27.27 -14.61
N ALA A 60 -5.01 -26.45 -13.97
CA ALA A 60 -4.63 -25.10 -13.54
C ALA A 60 -3.96 -25.14 -12.15
N LYS A 61 -2.80 -24.48 -12.03
CA LYS A 61 -2.15 -24.19 -10.75
C LYS A 61 -2.76 -22.93 -10.15
N MET A 62 -3.11 -22.98 -8.87
CA MET A 62 -3.70 -21.89 -8.13
C MET A 62 -2.68 -21.29 -7.15
N PHE A 63 -2.73 -19.98 -6.98
CA PHE A 63 -1.79 -19.22 -6.17
C PHE A 63 -2.53 -18.22 -5.29
N LYS A 64 -1.92 -17.85 -4.18
CA LYS A 64 -2.37 -16.75 -3.30
C LYS A 64 -1.18 -16.00 -2.71
N ILE A 65 -1.43 -14.88 -2.05
CA ILE A 65 -0.41 -14.19 -1.25
C ILE A 65 0.00 -15.04 -0.05
N ALA A 66 1.31 -15.09 0.21
CA ALA A 66 1.85 -15.76 1.39
C ALA A 66 1.37 -15.04 2.67
N PRO A 67 0.80 -15.75 3.65
CA PRO A 67 0.36 -15.12 4.91
C PRO A 67 1.53 -14.46 5.66
N GLU A 68 2.76 -14.95 5.50
CA GLU A 68 3.98 -14.36 6.02
C GLU A 68 4.25 -12.98 5.39
N TYR A 69 4.00 -12.85 4.09
CA TYR A 69 4.14 -11.59 3.37
C TYR A 69 3.06 -10.59 3.80
N GLU A 70 1.81 -11.02 4.01
CA GLU A 70 0.77 -10.13 4.54
C GLU A 70 1.11 -9.60 5.92
N LYS A 71 1.58 -10.46 6.83
CA LYS A 71 2.00 -10.05 8.17
C LYS A 71 3.17 -9.07 8.13
N ALA A 72 4.18 -9.34 7.30
CA ALA A 72 5.32 -8.46 7.10
C ALA A 72 4.91 -7.10 6.52
N LYS A 73 3.89 -7.07 5.64
CA LYS A 73 3.38 -5.83 5.05
C LYS A 73 2.46 -5.07 5.99
N ALA A 74 1.61 -5.73 6.78
CA ALA A 74 0.81 -5.09 7.83
C ALA A 74 1.71 -4.36 8.84
N THR A 75 2.84 -4.97 9.19
CA THR A 75 3.86 -4.33 10.06
C THR A 75 4.56 -3.14 9.39
N ALA A 76 4.62 -3.11 8.05
CA ALA A 76 5.23 -2.02 7.28
C ALA A 76 4.23 -0.90 6.91
N GLU A 77 2.96 -1.22 6.68
CA GLU A 77 1.87 -0.27 6.35
C GLU A 77 1.42 0.50 7.61
N SER A 78 1.65 -0.02 8.82
CA SER A 78 1.52 0.75 10.07
C SER A 78 2.55 1.88 10.24
N LYS A 79 3.45 2.11 9.28
CA LYS A 79 4.37 3.27 9.26
C LYS A 79 3.97 4.39 8.28
N GLU A 80 2.86 4.24 7.55
CA GLU A 80 2.37 5.27 6.59
C GLU A 80 1.03 5.91 6.99
N GLU A 81 0.55 5.71 8.21
CA GLU A 81 -0.31 6.71 8.84
C GLU A 81 0.61 7.74 9.49
N LYS A 82 1.12 8.69 8.69
CA LYS A 82 1.71 9.86 9.32
C LYS A 82 0.60 10.54 10.12
N PRO A 83 0.75 10.69 11.45
CA PRO A 83 -0.30 11.26 12.27
C PRO A 83 -0.55 12.69 11.81
N THR A 84 -1.76 12.96 11.29
CA THR A 84 -2.15 14.30 10.91
C THR A 84 -2.81 15.01 12.09
N ILE A 85 -2.33 16.21 12.40
CA ILE A 85 -2.84 17.05 13.47
C ILE A 85 -3.71 18.14 12.85
N LYS A 86 -4.89 18.36 13.43
CA LYS A 86 -5.71 19.53 13.12
C LYS A 86 -5.10 20.74 13.80
N VAL A 87 -4.63 21.70 13.01
CA VAL A 87 -4.13 22.97 13.53
C VAL A 87 -4.94 24.14 12.98
N GLU A 88 -5.10 25.17 13.82
CA GLU A 88 -5.68 26.45 13.46
C GLU A 88 -4.58 27.51 13.43
N PHE A 89 -4.45 28.21 12.30
CA PHE A 89 -3.44 29.25 12.14
C PHE A 89 -3.86 30.53 12.87
N LEU A 90 -3.02 31.01 13.80
CA LEU A 90 -3.23 32.24 14.55
C LEU A 90 -2.85 33.49 13.74
N LYS A 91 -1.87 33.34 12.84
CA LYS A 91 -1.39 34.40 11.95
C LYS A 91 -1.38 33.91 10.51
N SER A 92 -1.52 34.83 9.57
CA SER A 92 -1.32 34.51 8.15
C SER A 92 0.13 34.09 7.93
N PHE A 93 0.34 32.90 7.38
CA PHE A 93 1.67 32.33 7.18
C PHE A 93 1.70 31.48 5.92
N LEU A 94 2.68 31.72 5.04
CA LEU A 94 2.78 31.11 3.72
C LEU A 94 1.45 31.25 2.94
N LYS A 95 0.79 30.11 2.66
CA LYS A 95 -0.47 29.98 1.93
C LYS A 95 -1.69 29.91 2.86
N TYR A 96 -1.49 29.97 4.17
CA TYR A 96 -2.54 29.82 5.18
C TYR A 96 -2.95 31.19 5.72
N ARG A 97 -4.26 31.38 5.88
CA ARG A 97 -4.85 32.60 6.47
C ARG A 97 -5.02 32.43 7.98
N ALA A 98 -4.95 33.54 8.71
CA ALA A 98 -5.36 33.55 10.12
C ALA A 98 -6.82 33.06 10.28
N GLY A 99 -7.07 32.20 11.26
CA GLY A 99 -8.35 31.53 11.51
C GLY A 99 -8.60 30.30 10.63
N GLN A 100 -7.73 29.98 9.67
CA GLN A 100 -7.87 28.81 8.83
C GLN A 100 -7.50 27.53 9.59
N THR A 101 -8.35 26.51 9.50
CA THR A 101 -8.08 25.18 10.05
C THR A 101 -7.62 24.25 8.94
N VAL A 102 -6.48 23.57 9.13
CA VAL A 102 -5.92 22.62 8.16
C VAL A 102 -5.40 21.37 8.85
N LEU A 103 -5.39 20.26 8.12
CA LEU A 103 -4.75 19.01 8.50
C LEU A 103 -3.30 19.09 8.03
N LEU A 104 -2.37 19.00 8.96
CA LEU A 104 -0.94 18.96 8.68
C LEU A 104 -0.34 17.70 9.26
N GLU A 105 0.77 17.27 8.66
CA GLU A 105 1.62 16.23 9.22
C GLU A 105 2.12 16.64 10.61
N GLU A 106 2.25 15.70 11.54
CA GLU A 106 2.63 15.98 12.93
C GLU A 106 3.94 16.79 13.04
N ASP A 107 4.93 16.50 12.21
CA ASP A 107 6.20 17.23 12.20
C ASP A 107 6.01 18.71 11.83
N GLU A 108 5.23 18.99 10.77
CA GLU A 108 4.94 20.35 10.33
C GLU A 108 4.06 21.10 11.35
N ALA A 109 3.05 20.41 11.90
CA ALA A 109 2.18 20.97 12.92
C ALA A 109 2.96 21.39 14.18
N ARG A 110 3.88 20.54 14.66
CA ARG A 110 4.73 20.84 15.82
C ARG A 110 5.62 22.05 15.59
N GLU A 111 6.17 22.20 14.39
CA GLU A 111 7.01 23.35 14.03
C GLU A 111 6.21 24.66 14.07
N TYR A 112 5.00 24.68 13.51
CA TYR A 112 4.14 25.86 13.53
C TYR A 112 3.59 26.19 14.91
N ILE A 113 3.32 25.18 15.74
CA ILE A 113 2.92 25.38 17.15
C ILE A 113 4.08 25.96 17.95
N LYS A 114 5.28 25.40 17.82
CA LYS A 114 6.49 25.90 18.51
C LYS A 114 6.83 27.34 18.11
N SER A 115 6.61 27.68 16.85
CA SER A 115 6.83 29.03 16.31
C SER A 115 5.71 30.02 16.69
N GLY A 116 4.64 29.57 17.37
CA GLY A 116 3.50 30.40 17.75
C GLY A 116 2.63 30.85 16.56
N ILE A 117 2.73 30.16 15.42
CA ILE A 117 2.02 30.48 14.18
C ILE A 117 0.66 29.80 14.15
N ALA A 118 0.57 28.59 14.70
CA ALA A 118 -0.66 27.80 14.76
C ALA A 118 -0.89 27.27 16.18
N ARG A 119 -2.15 26.93 16.48
CA ARG A 119 -2.52 26.20 17.70
C ARG A 119 -3.11 24.85 17.33
N GLU A 120 -2.83 23.83 18.13
CA GLU A 120 -3.52 22.55 18.01
C GLU A 120 -5.01 22.75 18.33
N LYS A 121 -5.87 22.24 17.46
CA LYS A 121 -7.32 22.24 17.67
C LYS A 121 -7.77 20.80 17.91
N LYS A 122 -7.89 20.44 19.17
CA LYS A 122 -8.48 19.16 19.58
C LYS A 122 -9.99 19.19 19.29
N VAL A 123 -10.49 18.13 18.68
CA VAL A 123 -11.93 17.87 18.53
C VAL A 123 -12.46 17.40 19.89
#